data_AF-R6NBP1-F1
#
_entry.id   AF-R6NBP1-F1
#
_cell.length_a   1.000
_cell.length_b   1.000
_cell.length_c   1.000
_cell.angle_alpha   90.00
_cell.angle_beta   90.00
_cell.angle_gamma   90.00
#
_symmetry.space_group_name_H-M   'P 1'
#
loop_
_entity.id
_entity.type
_entity.pdbx_description
1 polymer ?
#
loop_
_entity_poly.entity_id
_entity_poly.type
_entity_poly.pdbx_seq_one_letter_code
_entity_poly.pdbx_strand_id
1 'polypeptide(L)'
;MRFFFFYFKQRRAGTGVFILFSIIFICVFALYHLPVEAVLYPAGICATLGAGYLLFDFQKAFRKHKKLQKLQEMTAAVMEDFPEAVTQDDIDYQQLIQQLREEQRQLENQMSIRYADMVEYYTIWAHQIKTPIASMRLHLQNEDSSFSRRLSDDLFRIEQYVEMVLMFLRLDSASTDYVIQEYDLDRIVKQAVKKYASQFINKKIQLRYHPLNTTVLTDEKWLLFVLEQVLSNALKYTPSGSVAIDLESPKTLCIRDTGIGIAPEDLPRIFEKGYTGYNGRSDKKASGIGLYLCRRICRNLGHTITANSSLESGTVIRIQLERKKVEFE
;
A
#
# COMPACT_ATOMS: atom_id res chain seq x y z
N MET A 1 -6.20 -22.88 30.64
CA MET A 1 -6.42 -22.74 32.10
C MET A 1 -7.30 -21.53 32.48
N ARG A 2 -7.10 -20.33 31.90
CA ARG A 2 -7.92 -19.14 32.26
C ARG A 2 -9.43 -19.32 32.03
N PHE A 3 -9.87 -19.87 30.89
CA PHE A 3 -11.29 -20.09 30.59
C PHE A 3 -12.00 -20.98 31.62
N PHE A 4 -11.35 -22.07 32.04
CA PHE A 4 -11.88 -22.99 33.05
C PHE A 4 -12.17 -22.27 34.37
N PHE A 5 -11.25 -21.44 34.85
CA PHE A 5 -11.44 -20.67 36.07
C PHE A 5 -12.59 -19.67 35.97
N PHE A 6 -12.73 -18.97 34.83
CA PHE A 6 -13.84 -18.04 34.61
C PHE A 6 -15.20 -18.75 34.53
N TYR A 7 -15.26 -19.91 33.89
CA TYR A 7 -16.48 -20.71 33.78
C TYR A 7 -17.01 -21.12 35.18
N PHE A 8 -16.16 -21.70 36.03
CA PHE A 8 -16.55 -22.08 37.38
C PHE A 8 -16.88 -20.86 38.25
N LYS A 9 -16.18 -19.73 38.08
CA LYS A 9 -16.51 -18.47 38.77
C LYS A 9 -17.88 -17.92 38.39
N GLN A 10 -18.35 -18.16 37.16
CA GLN A 10 -19.68 -17.74 36.69
C GLN A 10 -20.79 -18.65 37.25
N ARG A 11 -20.51 -19.95 37.45
CA ARG A 11 -21.48 -20.93 37.97
C ARG A 11 -21.46 -21.12 39.49
N ARG A 12 -20.51 -20.51 40.21
CA ARG A 12 -20.32 -20.65 41.68
C ARG A 12 -21.57 -20.33 42.52
N ALA A 13 -22.39 -19.38 42.07
CA ALA A 13 -23.62 -19.00 42.77
C ALA A 13 -24.64 -20.15 42.74
N GLY A 14 -24.83 -20.80 41.58
CA GLY A 14 -25.73 -21.94 41.45
C GLY A 14 -25.28 -23.14 42.27
N THR A 15 -23.99 -23.46 42.25
CA THR A 15 -23.44 -24.51 43.12
C THR A 15 -23.54 -24.15 44.60
N GLY A 16 -23.36 -22.87 44.95
CA GLY A 16 -23.53 -22.38 46.33
C GLY A 16 -24.96 -22.51 46.84
N VAL A 17 -25.95 -22.21 45.98
CA VAL A 17 -27.38 -22.38 46.30
C VAL A 17 -27.72 -23.87 46.53
N PHE A 18 -27.19 -24.77 45.72
CA PHE A 18 -27.38 -26.23 45.92
C PHE A 18 -26.80 -26.71 47.26
N ILE A 19 -25.59 -26.26 47.61
CA ILE A 19 -24.96 -26.58 48.89
C ILE A 19 -25.78 -26.02 50.05
N LEU A 20 -26.26 -24.77 49.95
CA LEU A 20 -27.10 -24.13 50.96
C LEU A 20 -28.39 -24.93 51.21
N PHE A 21 -29.11 -25.33 50.15
CA PHE A 21 -30.30 -26.16 50.30
C PHE A 21 -29.99 -27.51 50.94
N SER A 22 -28.89 -28.16 50.54
CA SER A 22 -28.45 -29.44 51.12
C SER A 22 -28.18 -29.31 52.63
N ILE A 23 -27.52 -28.23 53.06
CA ILE A 23 -27.26 -27.95 54.48
C ILE A 23 -28.57 -27.69 55.24
N ILE A 24 -29.49 -26.90 54.69
CA ILE A 24 -30.79 -26.62 55.31
C ILE A 24 -31.57 -27.93 55.54
N PHE A 25 -31.65 -28.82 54.54
CA PHE A 25 -32.33 -30.11 54.68
C PHE A 25 -31.68 -31.02 55.73
N ILE A 26 -30.35 -31.07 55.78
CA ILE A 26 -29.61 -31.82 56.81
C ILE A 26 -29.93 -31.27 58.21
N CYS A 27 -29.91 -29.95 58.39
CA CYS A 27 -30.21 -29.29 59.67
C CYS A 27 -31.67 -29.55 60.11
N VAL A 28 -32.63 -29.47 59.19
CA VAL A 28 -34.05 -29.76 59.48
C VAL A 28 -34.22 -31.21 59.93
N PHE A 29 -33.67 -32.18 59.19
CA PHE A 29 -33.79 -33.60 59.55
C PHE A 29 -33.13 -33.92 60.89
N ALA A 30 -31.97 -33.31 61.17
CA ALA A 30 -31.29 -33.45 62.45
C ALA A 30 -32.12 -32.89 63.62
N LEU A 31 -32.74 -31.72 63.42
CA LEU A 31 -33.55 -31.05 64.45
C LEU A 31 -34.85 -31.82 64.79
N TYR A 32 -35.44 -32.49 63.79
CA TYR A 32 -36.61 -33.36 63.97
C TYR A 32 -36.27 -34.80 64.39
N HIS A 33 -34.98 -35.11 64.64
CA HIS A 33 -34.49 -36.45 64.97
C HIS A 33 -34.85 -37.53 63.92
N LEU A 34 -34.98 -37.12 62.66
CA LEU A 34 -35.14 -38.02 61.52
C LEU A 34 -33.77 -38.54 61.06
N PRO A 35 -33.70 -39.73 60.43
CA PRO A 35 -32.45 -40.26 59.91
C PRO A 35 -31.90 -39.34 58.82
N VAL A 36 -30.74 -38.72 59.08
CA VAL A 36 -30.05 -37.80 58.14
C VAL A 36 -29.63 -38.53 56.85
N GLU A 37 -29.46 -39.85 56.92
CA GLU A 37 -29.22 -40.73 55.77
C GLU A 37 -30.29 -40.58 54.67
N ALA A 38 -31.53 -40.25 55.05
CA ALA A 38 -32.63 -40.01 54.11
C ALA A 38 -32.42 -38.77 53.24
N VAL A 39 -31.57 -37.82 53.66
CA VAL A 39 -31.20 -36.63 52.88
C VAL A 39 -29.95 -36.87 52.04
N LEU A 40 -29.01 -37.68 52.53
CA LEU A 40 -27.73 -37.93 51.86
C LEU A 40 -27.89 -38.64 50.51
N TYR A 41 -28.80 -39.63 50.43
CA TYR A 41 -29.00 -40.39 49.20
C TYR A 41 -29.58 -39.53 48.05
N PRO A 42 -30.69 -38.77 48.23
CA PRO A 42 -31.17 -37.84 47.22
C PRO A 42 -30.16 -36.73 46.87
N ALA A 43 -29.43 -36.20 47.87
CA ALA A 43 -28.40 -35.19 47.63
C ALA A 43 -27.27 -35.73 46.74
N GLY A 44 -26.85 -36.99 46.96
CA GLY A 44 -25.86 -37.67 46.12
C GLY A 44 -26.33 -37.84 44.67
N ILE A 45 -27.58 -38.22 44.45
CA ILE A 45 -28.18 -38.32 43.10
C ILE A 45 -28.24 -36.95 42.41
N CYS A 46 -28.68 -35.91 43.11
CA CYS A 46 -28.71 -34.56 42.55
C CYS A 46 -27.30 -34.05 42.22
N ALA A 47 -26.30 -34.39 43.04
CA ALA A 47 -24.91 -34.02 42.80
C ALA A 47 -24.33 -34.70 41.54
N THR A 48 -24.61 -35.99 41.33
CA THR A 48 -24.14 -36.71 40.13
C THR A 48 -24.80 -36.20 38.85
N LEU A 49 -26.11 -35.96 38.88
CA LEU A 49 -26.84 -35.34 37.76
C LEU A 49 -26.35 -33.91 37.48
N GLY A 50 -26.13 -33.12 38.54
CA GLY A 50 -25.58 -31.77 38.44
C GLY A 50 -24.16 -31.74 37.84
N ALA A 51 -23.30 -32.68 38.23
CA ALA A 51 -21.97 -32.83 37.65
C ALA A 51 -22.02 -33.18 36.15
N GLY A 52 -22.94 -34.07 35.75
CA GLY A 52 -23.19 -34.38 34.34
C GLY A 52 -23.64 -33.16 33.53
N TYR A 53 -24.57 -32.37 34.07
CA TYR A 53 -25.03 -31.12 33.45
C TYR A 53 -23.90 -30.09 33.30
N LEU A 54 -23.10 -29.87 34.35
CA LEU A 54 -21.95 -28.94 34.31
C LEU A 54 -20.89 -29.39 33.30
N LEU A 55 -20.64 -30.69 33.17
CA LEU A 55 -19.73 -31.23 32.14
C LEU A 55 -20.25 -30.94 30.73
N PHE A 56 -21.54 -31.14 30.47
CA PHE A 56 -22.16 -30.84 29.18
C PHE A 56 -22.11 -29.34 28.84
N ASP A 57 -22.51 -28.48 29.78
CA ASP A 57 -22.48 -27.02 29.62
C ASP A 57 -21.05 -26.51 29.42
N PHE A 58 -20.07 -27.06 30.15
CA PHE A 58 -18.66 -26.75 29.96
C PHE A 58 -18.18 -27.10 28.55
N GLN A 59 -18.51 -28.29 28.05
CA GLN A 59 -18.14 -28.68 26.68
C GLN A 59 -18.73 -27.74 25.64
N LYS A 60 -20.01 -27.35 25.78
CA LYS A 60 -20.68 -26.41 24.87
C LYS A 60 -19.99 -25.03 24.89
N ALA A 61 -19.75 -24.50 26.09
CA ALA A 61 -19.08 -23.20 26.27
C ALA A 61 -17.63 -23.22 25.74
N PHE A 62 -16.90 -24.32 25.95
CA PHE A 62 -15.53 -24.46 25.46
C PHE A 62 -15.46 -24.54 23.93
N ARG A 63 -16.39 -25.25 23.27
CA ARG A 63 -16.48 -25.29 21.80
C ARG A 63 -16.74 -23.89 21.23
N LYS A 64 -17.67 -23.13 21.83
CA LYS A 64 -17.96 -21.75 21.44
C LYS A 64 -16.75 -20.83 21.60
N HIS A 65 -16.06 -20.91 22.75
CA HIS A 65 -14.85 -20.12 22.98
C HIS A 65 -13.76 -20.42 21.93
N LYS A 66 -13.53 -21.69 21.60
CA LYS A 66 -12.56 -22.08 20.58
C LYS A 66 -12.93 -21.56 19.18
N LYS A 67 -14.22 -21.53 18.82
CA LYS A 67 -14.69 -20.92 17.57
C LYS A 67 -14.42 -19.41 17.55
N LEU A 68 -14.75 -18.69 18.63
CA LEU A 68 -14.49 -17.26 18.73
C LEU A 68 -13.00 -16.93 18.69
N GLN A 69 -12.15 -17.74 19.33
CA GLN A 69 -10.69 -17.55 19.28
C GLN A 69 -10.15 -17.71 17.86
N LYS A 70 -10.65 -18.69 17.08
CA LYS A 70 -10.28 -18.83 15.66
C LYS A 70 -10.71 -17.61 14.85
N LEU A 71 -11.90 -17.06 15.11
CA LEU A 71 -12.37 -15.85 14.42
C LEU A 71 -11.47 -14.64 14.71
N GLN A 72 -10.87 -14.53 15.90
CA GLN A 72 -9.94 -13.43 16.24
C GLN A 72 -8.66 -13.43 15.39
N GLU A 73 -8.27 -14.59 14.86
CA GLU A 73 -7.08 -14.73 14.00
C GLU A 73 -7.39 -14.44 12.53
N MET A 74 -8.67 -14.26 12.18
CA MET A 74 -9.14 -14.00 10.81
C MET A 74 -9.33 -12.49 10.58
N THR A 75 -9.12 -12.04 9.35
CA THR A 75 -9.46 -10.67 8.94
C THR A 75 -10.97 -10.47 8.96
N ALA A 76 -11.42 -9.26 9.33
CA ALA A 76 -12.83 -8.91 9.49
C ALA A 76 -13.69 -9.24 8.25
N ALA A 77 -13.09 -9.20 7.05
CA ALA A 77 -13.72 -9.52 5.78
C ALA A 77 -14.11 -11.00 5.59
N VAL A 78 -13.60 -11.94 6.40
CA VAL A 78 -13.83 -13.39 6.25
C VAL A 78 -14.60 -13.97 7.45
N MET A 79 -14.97 -13.14 8.41
CA MET A 79 -15.74 -13.60 9.58
C MET A 79 -17.24 -13.72 9.25
N GLU A 80 -17.62 -14.69 8.42
CA GLU A 80 -19.03 -14.89 8.04
C GLU A 80 -19.79 -15.79 9.04
N ASP A 81 -19.08 -16.68 9.74
CA ASP A 81 -19.70 -17.72 10.58
C ASP A 81 -19.52 -17.47 12.09
N PHE A 82 -20.38 -16.63 12.67
CA PHE A 82 -20.49 -16.57 14.13
C PHE A 82 -21.06 -17.88 14.69
N PRO A 83 -20.61 -18.32 15.87
CA PRO A 83 -21.25 -19.45 16.55
C PRO A 83 -22.72 -19.11 16.86
N GLU A 84 -23.58 -20.13 16.86
CA GLU A 84 -24.99 -19.99 17.25
C GLU A 84 -25.13 -19.24 18.59
N ALA A 85 -26.01 -18.24 18.60
CA ALA A 85 -26.34 -17.49 19.80
C ALA A 85 -27.15 -18.38 20.77
N VAL A 86 -26.68 -18.50 22.02
CA VAL A 86 -27.29 -19.36 23.03
C VAL A 86 -27.99 -18.55 24.12
N THR A 87 -27.47 -17.36 24.43
CA THR A 87 -28.03 -16.43 25.41
C THR A 87 -28.54 -15.16 24.73
N GLN A 88 -29.40 -14.39 25.44
CA GLN A 88 -29.83 -13.08 24.95
C GLN A 88 -28.63 -12.16 24.71
N ASP A 89 -27.66 -12.15 25.63
CA ASP A 89 -26.41 -11.39 25.46
C ASP A 89 -25.69 -11.74 24.15
N ASP A 90 -25.71 -13.01 23.71
CA ASP A 90 -25.08 -13.41 22.45
C ASP A 90 -25.77 -12.78 21.25
N ILE A 91 -27.11 -12.73 21.28
CA ILE A 91 -27.92 -12.12 20.23
C ILE A 91 -27.62 -10.62 20.18
N ASP A 92 -27.64 -9.95 21.33
CA ASP A 92 -27.41 -8.51 21.43
C ASP A 92 -25.99 -8.15 20.97
N TYR A 93 -24.97 -8.92 21.38
CA TYR A 93 -23.59 -8.72 20.91
C TYR A 93 -23.46 -8.98 19.40
N GLN A 94 -24.09 -10.02 18.86
CA GLN A 94 -24.05 -10.28 17.42
C GLN A 94 -24.73 -9.17 16.62
N GLN A 95 -25.86 -8.64 17.09
CA GLN A 95 -26.52 -7.49 16.48
C GLN A 95 -25.64 -6.24 16.48
N LEU A 96 -25.00 -5.92 17.61
CA LEU A 96 -24.08 -4.79 17.70
C LEU A 96 -22.89 -4.96 16.75
N ILE A 97 -22.32 -6.16 16.65
CA ILE A 97 -21.22 -6.46 15.73
C ILE A 97 -21.68 -6.32 14.27
N GLN A 98 -22.89 -6.78 13.94
CA GLN A 98 -23.46 -6.60 12.59
C GLN A 98 -23.67 -5.12 12.26
N GLN A 99 -24.16 -4.31 13.20
CA GLN A 99 -24.30 -2.86 13.01
C GLN A 99 -22.95 -2.18 12.77
N LEU A 100 -21.94 -2.48 13.59
CA LEU A 100 -20.60 -1.92 13.42
C LEU A 100 -19.96 -2.31 12.08
N ARG A 101 -20.21 -3.54 11.61
CA ARG A 101 -19.75 -3.99 10.28
C ARG A 101 -20.44 -3.24 9.15
N GLU A 102 -21.74 -3.04 9.26
CA GLU A 102 -22.50 -2.30 8.26
C GLU A 102 -22.02 -0.85 8.19
N GLU A 103 -21.81 -0.21 9.35
CA GLU A 103 -21.25 1.13 9.43
C GLU A 103 -19.84 1.20 8.84
N GLN A 104 -18.97 0.23 9.16
CA GLN A 104 -17.63 0.15 8.58
C GLN A 104 -17.69 0.00 7.06
N ARG A 105 -18.54 -0.89 6.54
CA ARG A 105 -18.73 -1.10 5.10
C ARG A 105 -19.26 0.17 4.42
N GLN A 106 -20.18 0.89 5.06
CA GLN A 106 -20.68 2.16 4.56
C GLN A 106 -19.61 3.24 4.52
N LEU A 107 -18.77 3.35 5.55
CA LEU A 107 -17.64 4.28 5.58
C LEU A 107 -16.61 3.94 4.49
N GLU A 108 -16.26 2.65 4.32
CA GLU A 108 -15.35 2.19 3.28
C GLU A 108 -15.90 2.51 1.87
N ASN A 109 -17.19 2.24 1.64
CA ASN A 109 -17.85 2.57 0.38
C ASN A 109 -17.88 4.09 0.13
N GLN A 110 -18.23 4.90 1.14
CA GLN A 110 -18.23 6.36 1.01
C GLN A 110 -16.82 6.90 0.71
N MET A 111 -15.80 6.37 1.37
CA MET A 111 -14.41 6.75 1.12
C MET A 111 -13.97 6.34 -0.30
N SER A 112 -14.36 5.15 -0.76
CA SER A 112 -14.08 4.69 -2.12
C SER A 112 -14.73 5.57 -3.17
N ILE A 113 -16.00 5.95 -2.99
CA ILE A 113 -16.72 6.85 -3.90
C ILE A 113 -16.06 8.24 -3.93
N ARG A 114 -15.81 8.84 -2.75
CA ARG A 114 -15.13 10.14 -2.67
C ARG A 114 -13.74 10.12 -3.30
N TYR A 115 -13.01 9.02 -3.15
CA TYR A 115 -11.70 8.87 -3.76
C TYR A 115 -11.81 8.79 -5.30
N ALA A 116 -12.78 8.04 -5.82
CA ALA A 116 -13.04 7.97 -7.26
C ALA A 116 -13.42 9.34 -7.84
N ASP A 117 -14.35 10.07 -7.21
CA ASP A 117 -14.77 11.41 -7.62
C ASP A 117 -13.58 12.39 -7.62
N MET A 118 -12.73 12.32 -6.60
CA MET A 118 -11.51 13.14 -6.51
C MET A 118 -10.55 12.84 -7.66
N VAL A 119 -10.31 11.57 -7.97
CA VAL A 119 -9.43 11.15 -9.08
C VAL A 119 -9.99 11.63 -10.42
N GLU A 120 -11.30 11.50 -10.64
CA GLU A 120 -11.96 11.97 -11.85
C GLU A 120 -11.85 13.49 -11.99
N TYR A 121 -12.18 14.24 -10.92
CA TYR A 121 -12.08 15.70 -10.91
C TYR A 121 -10.68 16.20 -11.24
N TYR A 122 -9.64 15.66 -10.59
CA TYR A 122 -8.26 16.07 -10.89
C TYR A 122 -7.79 15.64 -12.29
N THR A 123 -8.32 14.54 -12.82
CA THR A 123 -8.04 14.12 -14.20
C THR A 123 -8.60 15.12 -15.20
N ILE A 124 -9.87 15.53 -15.04
CA ILE A 124 -10.51 16.54 -15.88
C ILE A 124 -9.76 17.87 -15.78
N TRP A 125 -9.44 18.31 -14.55
CA TRP A 125 -8.70 19.54 -14.30
C TRP A 125 -7.33 19.56 -14.99
N ALA A 126 -6.56 18.46 -14.89
CA ALA A 126 -5.27 18.34 -15.56
C ALA A 126 -5.40 18.35 -17.09
N HIS A 127 -6.46 17.76 -17.64
CA HIS A 127 -6.77 17.85 -19.07
C HIS A 127 -7.10 19.29 -19.51
N GLN A 128 -7.92 20.00 -18.74
CA GLN A 128 -8.28 21.39 -19.02
C GLN A 128 -7.07 22.34 -18.97
N ILE A 129 -6.08 22.07 -18.12
CA ILE A 129 -4.82 22.84 -18.04
C ILE A 129 -3.90 22.61 -19.25
N LYS A 130 -3.95 21.45 -19.91
CA LYS A 130 -3.12 21.20 -21.10
C LYS A 130 -3.48 22.13 -22.26
N THR A 131 -4.73 22.54 -22.38
CA THR A 131 -5.20 23.43 -23.46
C THR A 131 -4.53 24.81 -23.43
N PRO A 132 -4.59 25.59 -22.32
CA PRO A 132 -3.90 26.88 -22.26
C PRO A 132 -2.38 26.74 -22.35
N ILE A 133 -1.80 25.65 -21.83
CA ILE A 133 -0.38 25.35 -22.02
C ILE A 133 -0.02 25.21 -23.52
N ALA A 134 -0.81 24.44 -24.27
CA ALA A 134 -0.59 24.26 -25.70
C ALA A 134 -0.71 25.58 -26.47
N SER A 135 -1.68 26.43 -26.11
CA SER A 135 -1.82 27.78 -26.67
C SER A 135 -0.59 28.65 -26.35
N MET A 136 -0.13 28.69 -25.09
CA MET A 136 1.07 29.44 -24.71
C MET A 136 2.32 28.96 -25.47
N ARG A 137 2.46 27.64 -25.65
CA ARG A 137 3.56 27.06 -26.43
C ARG A 137 3.55 27.57 -27.88
N LEU A 138 2.38 27.61 -28.53
CA LEU A 138 2.27 28.13 -29.90
C LEU A 138 2.63 29.62 -29.99
N HIS A 139 2.24 30.43 -29.00
CA HIS A 139 2.61 31.85 -28.96
C HIS A 139 4.12 32.05 -28.79
N LEU A 140 4.74 31.27 -27.91
CA LEU A 140 6.18 31.35 -27.64
C LEU A 140 7.04 30.82 -28.80
N GLN A 141 6.53 29.89 -29.59
CA GLN A 141 7.23 29.36 -30.77
C GLN A 141 7.51 30.43 -31.84
N ASN A 142 6.70 31.47 -31.92
CA ASN A 142 6.82 32.51 -32.94
C ASN A 142 7.77 33.66 -32.52
N GLU A 143 8.28 33.66 -31.29
CA GLU A 143 9.18 34.69 -30.77
C GLU A 143 10.51 34.10 -30.31
N ASP A 144 11.63 34.48 -30.94
CA ASP A 144 12.98 34.06 -30.51
C ASP A 144 13.69 35.13 -29.66
N SER A 145 13.02 35.56 -28.59
CA SER A 145 13.59 36.45 -27.59
C SER A 145 14.18 35.67 -26.41
N SER A 146 15.16 36.26 -25.71
CA SER A 146 15.70 35.69 -24.46
C SER A 146 14.65 35.57 -23.36
N PHE A 147 13.57 36.36 -23.45
CA PHE A 147 12.40 36.26 -22.59
C PHE A 147 11.53 35.06 -22.98
N SER A 148 11.19 34.92 -24.26
CA SER A 148 10.40 33.79 -24.77
C SER A 148 11.04 32.43 -24.46
N ARG A 149 12.38 32.32 -24.57
CA ARG A 149 13.11 31.10 -24.17
C ARG A 149 12.95 30.76 -22.70
N ARG A 150 13.06 31.76 -21.80
CA ARG A 150 12.85 31.57 -20.36
C ARG A 150 11.42 31.15 -20.05
N LEU A 151 10.41 31.77 -20.67
CA LEU A 151 9.02 31.34 -20.52
C LEU A 151 8.77 29.94 -21.07
N SER A 152 9.41 29.57 -22.18
CA SER A 152 9.28 28.24 -22.76
C SER A 152 9.83 27.17 -21.83
N ASP A 153 10.95 27.45 -21.14
CA ASP A 153 11.52 26.55 -20.13
C ASP A 153 10.58 26.42 -18.90
N ASP A 154 10.02 27.52 -18.42
CA ASP A 154 9.05 27.48 -17.31
C ASP A 154 7.74 26.76 -17.70
N LEU A 155 7.25 26.98 -18.92
CA LEU A 155 6.08 26.29 -19.46
C LEU A 155 6.33 24.77 -19.60
N PHE A 156 7.51 24.39 -20.08
CA PHE A 156 7.93 22.99 -20.14
C PHE A 156 7.94 22.34 -18.74
N ARG A 157 8.39 23.06 -17.71
CA ARG A 157 8.35 22.56 -16.33
C ARG A 157 6.92 22.40 -15.81
N ILE A 158 6.02 23.33 -16.13
CA ILE A 158 4.60 23.21 -15.79
C ILE A 158 4.00 21.97 -16.46
N GLU A 159 4.29 21.73 -17.74
CA GLU A 159 3.87 20.52 -18.44
C GLU A 159 4.32 19.24 -17.75
N GLN A 160 5.59 19.18 -17.34
CA GLN A 160 6.12 18.04 -16.60
C GLN A 160 5.37 17.81 -15.28
N TYR A 161 4.97 18.87 -14.57
CA TYR A 161 4.20 18.75 -13.34
C TYR A 161 2.77 18.25 -13.58
N VAL A 162 2.10 18.75 -14.63
CA VAL A 162 0.77 18.28 -15.02
C VAL A 162 0.82 16.80 -15.42
N GLU A 163 1.84 16.41 -16.18
CA GLU A 163 2.05 15.03 -16.58
C GLU A 163 2.36 14.12 -15.38
N MET A 164 3.15 14.59 -14.42
CA MET A 164 3.43 13.89 -13.17
C MET A 164 2.15 13.66 -12.35
N VAL A 165 1.25 14.65 -12.24
CA VAL A 165 -0.04 14.49 -11.54
C VAL A 165 -0.91 13.46 -12.25
N LEU A 166 -1.03 13.53 -13.58
CA LEU A 166 -1.80 12.55 -14.35
C LEU A 166 -1.28 11.12 -14.18
N MET A 167 0.04 10.93 -14.18
CA MET A 167 0.63 9.61 -13.96
C MET A 167 0.45 9.13 -12.53
N PHE A 168 0.52 10.03 -11.54
CA PHE A 168 0.22 9.70 -10.15
C PHE A 168 -1.22 9.21 -9.97
N LEU A 169 -2.20 9.94 -10.52
CA LEU A 169 -3.62 9.57 -10.44
C LEU A 169 -3.91 8.23 -11.12
N ARG A 170 -3.27 7.96 -12.25
CA ARG A 170 -3.43 6.67 -12.96
C ARG A 170 -2.79 5.51 -12.20
N LEU A 171 -1.62 5.69 -11.59
CA LEU A 171 -0.92 4.62 -10.87
C LEU A 171 -1.73 3.96 -9.75
N ASP A 172 -2.61 4.73 -9.10
CA ASP A 172 -3.45 4.27 -8.01
C ASP A 172 -4.84 3.79 -8.47
N SER A 173 -5.17 3.93 -9.76
CA SER A 173 -6.44 3.42 -10.30
C SER A 173 -6.39 1.90 -10.50
N ALA A 174 -7.41 1.22 -10.00
CA ALA A 174 -7.65 -0.21 -10.28
C ALA A 174 -7.92 -0.49 -11.77
N SER A 175 -8.28 0.53 -12.55
CA SER A 175 -8.59 0.45 -13.98
C SER A 175 -7.41 0.75 -14.90
N THR A 176 -6.18 0.80 -14.39
CA THR A 176 -5.01 1.04 -15.25
C THR A 176 -4.70 -0.20 -16.07
N ASP A 177 -5.18 -0.19 -17.30
CA ASP A 177 -4.84 -1.21 -18.29
C ASP A 177 -3.42 -0.96 -18.81
N TYR A 178 -2.47 -1.79 -18.38
CA TYR A 178 -1.13 -1.81 -18.94
C TYR A 178 -1.15 -2.54 -20.29
N VAL A 179 -0.56 -1.92 -21.31
CA VAL A 179 -0.35 -2.54 -22.61
C VAL A 179 1.06 -3.12 -22.64
N ILE A 180 1.22 -4.31 -22.05
CA ILE A 180 2.52 -4.99 -21.97
C ILE A 180 2.78 -5.74 -23.28
N GLN A 181 3.75 -5.26 -24.06
CA GLN A 181 4.15 -5.83 -25.35
C GLN A 181 5.67 -5.73 -25.53
N GLU A 182 6.21 -6.41 -26.55
CA GLU A 182 7.60 -6.22 -26.93
C GLU A 182 7.77 -4.90 -27.67
N TYR A 183 8.54 -4.00 -27.08
CA TYR A 183 8.89 -2.70 -27.68
C TYR A 183 10.38 -2.62 -27.96
N ASP A 184 10.74 -1.93 -29.04
CA ASP A 184 12.10 -1.50 -29.30
C ASP A 184 12.51 -0.44 -28.27
N LEU A 185 13.46 -0.79 -27.39
CA LEU A 185 13.93 0.09 -26.33
C LEU A 185 14.55 1.38 -26.89
N ASP A 186 15.19 1.28 -28.05
CA ASP A 186 15.88 2.39 -28.71
C ASP A 186 14.89 3.50 -29.10
N ARG A 187 13.71 3.10 -29.56
CA ARG A 187 12.62 4.03 -29.91
C ARG A 187 12.14 4.82 -28.70
N ILE A 188 11.93 4.15 -27.56
CA ILE A 188 11.47 4.78 -26.32
C ILE A 188 12.51 5.77 -25.79
N VAL A 189 13.79 5.37 -25.76
CA VAL A 189 14.90 6.23 -25.32
C VAL A 189 15.06 7.45 -26.23
N LYS A 190 15.01 7.27 -27.56
CA LYS A 190 15.08 8.38 -28.53
C LYS A 190 13.95 9.38 -28.35
N GLN A 191 12.73 8.91 -28.05
CA GLN A 191 11.60 9.78 -27.77
C GLN A 191 11.84 10.63 -26.51
N ALA A 192 12.32 10.01 -25.42
CA ALA A 192 12.66 10.71 -24.19
C ALA A 192 13.76 11.75 -24.43
N VAL A 193 14.86 11.36 -25.08
CA VAL A 193 15.98 12.25 -25.43
C VAL A 193 15.51 13.44 -26.27
N LYS A 194 14.68 13.20 -27.29
CA LYS A 194 14.17 14.25 -28.18
C LYS A 194 13.38 15.31 -27.42
N LYS A 195 12.58 14.91 -26.42
CA LYS A 195 11.80 15.82 -25.56
C LYS A 195 12.69 16.80 -24.79
N TYR A 196 13.89 16.37 -24.38
CA TYR A 196 14.84 17.19 -23.61
C TYR A 196 15.98 17.79 -24.44
N ALA A 197 15.98 17.64 -25.76
CA ALA A 197 17.08 18.05 -26.63
C ALA A 197 17.45 19.54 -26.46
N SER A 198 16.46 20.42 -26.34
CA SER A 198 16.69 21.86 -26.12
C SER A 198 17.44 22.13 -24.81
N GLN A 199 17.15 21.39 -23.73
CA GLN A 199 17.83 21.55 -22.45
C GLN A 199 19.28 21.08 -22.50
N PHE A 200 19.56 19.96 -23.19
CA PHE A 200 20.95 19.54 -23.44
C PHE A 200 21.75 20.62 -24.15
N ILE A 201 21.17 21.23 -25.20
CA ILE A 201 21.81 22.31 -25.97
C ILE A 201 22.00 23.57 -25.11
N ASN A 202 20.94 24.05 -24.46
CA ASN A 202 20.96 25.28 -23.68
C ASN A 202 21.92 25.20 -22.48
N LYS A 203 21.98 24.03 -21.81
CA LYS A 203 22.91 23.78 -20.70
C LYS A 203 24.30 23.34 -21.14
N LYS A 204 24.53 23.12 -22.44
CA LYS A 204 25.79 22.61 -23.00
C LYS A 204 26.25 21.29 -22.35
N ILE A 205 25.29 20.40 -22.07
CA ILE A 205 25.56 19.07 -21.51
C ILE A 205 25.72 18.10 -22.68
N GLN A 206 26.83 17.37 -22.73
CA GLN A 206 27.09 16.39 -23.79
C GLN A 206 26.22 15.15 -23.58
N LEU A 207 25.40 14.80 -24.57
CA LEU A 207 24.71 13.51 -24.59
C LEU A 207 25.60 12.45 -25.25
N ARG A 208 25.86 11.34 -24.55
CA ARG A 208 26.55 10.16 -25.08
C ARG A 208 25.56 9.00 -25.15
N TYR A 209 25.07 8.73 -26.35
CA TYR A 209 24.07 7.69 -26.57
C TYR A 209 24.53 6.77 -27.71
N HIS A 210 24.47 5.46 -27.46
CA HIS A 210 24.73 4.43 -28.46
C HIS A 210 23.45 3.60 -28.66
N PRO A 211 23.15 3.17 -29.90
CA PRO A 211 22.02 2.27 -30.16
C PRO A 211 22.09 1.01 -29.29
N LEU A 212 21.01 0.74 -28.57
CA LEU A 212 20.87 -0.37 -27.62
C LEU A 212 20.44 -1.66 -28.31
N ASN A 213 19.82 -1.56 -29.49
CA ASN A 213 19.41 -2.68 -30.37
C ASN A 213 18.76 -3.85 -29.62
N THR A 214 17.85 -3.55 -28.69
CA THR A 214 17.26 -4.53 -27.77
C THR A 214 15.75 -4.34 -27.68
N THR A 215 15.02 -5.45 -27.67
CA THR A 215 13.59 -5.48 -27.37
C THR A 215 13.33 -5.80 -25.90
N VAL A 216 12.31 -5.16 -25.34
CA VAL A 216 11.90 -5.34 -23.95
C VAL A 216 10.39 -5.49 -23.84
N LEU A 217 9.95 -6.42 -23.00
CA LEU A 217 8.55 -6.62 -22.68
C LEU A 217 8.14 -5.56 -21.64
N THR A 218 7.37 -4.56 -22.05
CA THR A 218 7.03 -3.41 -21.19
C THR A 218 5.78 -2.71 -21.73
N ASP A 219 5.34 -1.65 -21.04
CA ASP A 219 4.44 -0.65 -21.61
C ASP A 219 5.26 0.59 -22.03
N GLU A 220 5.14 1.00 -23.30
CA GLU A 220 5.90 2.11 -23.89
C GLU A 220 5.68 3.43 -23.14
N LYS A 221 4.43 3.75 -22.81
CA LYS A 221 4.05 5.04 -22.20
C LYS A 221 4.55 5.14 -20.77
N TRP A 222 4.43 4.07 -20.00
CA TRP A 222 4.89 4.03 -18.62
C TRP A 222 6.42 4.04 -18.53
N LEU A 223 7.10 3.26 -19.37
CA LEU A 223 8.57 3.28 -19.41
C LEU A 223 9.09 4.64 -19.90
N LEU A 224 8.48 5.22 -20.93
CA LEU A 224 8.83 6.56 -21.42
C LEU A 224 8.80 7.59 -20.28
N PHE A 225 7.74 7.60 -19.47
CA PHE A 225 7.66 8.50 -18.32
C PHE A 225 8.81 8.29 -17.32
N VAL A 226 9.17 7.03 -17.02
CA VAL A 226 10.32 6.74 -16.14
C VAL A 226 11.61 7.34 -16.72
N LEU A 227 11.87 7.14 -18.02
CA LEU A 227 13.05 7.70 -18.69
C LEU A 227 13.05 9.22 -18.66
N GLU A 228 11.91 9.85 -18.92
CA GLU A 228 11.78 11.30 -18.87
C GLU A 228 12.05 11.86 -17.48
N GLN A 229 11.58 11.20 -16.41
CA GLN A 229 11.86 11.63 -15.04
C GLN A 229 13.34 11.47 -14.69
N VAL A 230 13.97 10.37 -15.10
CA VAL A 230 15.40 10.15 -14.89
C VAL A 230 16.24 11.18 -15.64
N LEU A 231 15.93 11.45 -16.92
CA LEU A 231 16.62 12.47 -17.72
C LEU A 231 16.41 13.89 -17.17
N SER A 232 15.20 14.20 -16.70
CA SER A 232 14.91 15.49 -16.04
C SER A 232 15.80 15.68 -14.81
N ASN A 233 15.95 14.64 -13.97
CA ASN A 233 16.83 14.70 -12.81
C ASN A 233 18.31 14.83 -13.22
N ALA A 234 18.77 14.05 -14.20
CA ALA A 234 20.14 14.14 -14.71
C ALA A 234 20.46 15.55 -15.20
N LEU A 235 19.57 16.16 -16.00
CA LEU A 235 19.71 17.53 -16.49
C LEU A 235 19.58 18.59 -15.39
N LYS A 236 18.76 18.34 -14.37
CA LYS A 236 18.58 19.25 -13.23
C LYS A 236 19.85 19.32 -12.37
N TYR A 237 20.46 18.18 -12.08
CA TYR A 237 21.57 18.05 -11.13
C TYR A 237 22.95 18.00 -11.77
N THR A 238 23.02 18.12 -13.10
CA THR A 238 24.28 18.29 -13.86
C THR A 238 24.43 19.73 -14.32
N PRO A 239 25.23 20.56 -13.64
CA PRO A 239 25.48 21.93 -14.07
C PRO A 239 26.33 22.00 -15.35
N SER A 240 27.27 21.08 -15.51
CA SER A 240 28.14 20.92 -16.69
C SER A 240 28.61 19.47 -16.81
N GLY A 241 29.05 19.06 -18.01
CA GLY A 241 29.58 17.72 -18.25
C GLY A 241 28.72 16.91 -19.23
N SER A 242 28.40 15.66 -18.89
CA SER A 242 27.73 14.74 -19.81
C SER A 242 26.68 13.85 -19.16
N VAL A 243 25.71 13.42 -19.96
CA VAL A 243 24.81 12.32 -19.63
C VAL A 243 25.03 11.20 -20.64
N ALA A 244 25.28 9.98 -20.15
CA ALA A 244 25.46 8.78 -20.95
C ALA A 244 24.26 7.84 -20.80
N ILE A 245 23.85 7.22 -21.89
CA ILE A 245 22.80 6.19 -21.91
C ILE A 245 23.33 4.96 -22.65
N ASP A 246 23.31 3.82 -21.98
CA ASP A 246 23.83 2.55 -22.48
C ASP A 246 23.14 1.36 -21.81
N LEU A 247 23.38 0.15 -22.35
CA LEU A 247 22.81 -1.10 -21.88
C LEU A 247 23.93 -1.99 -21.32
N GLU A 248 23.86 -2.30 -20.02
CA GLU A 248 24.68 -3.33 -19.37
C GLU A 248 24.01 -4.71 -19.55
N SER A 249 24.82 -5.76 -19.71
CA SER A 249 24.35 -7.14 -19.79
C SER A 249 23.71 -7.58 -18.46
N PRO A 250 22.61 -8.38 -18.47
CA PRO A 250 21.90 -8.93 -19.63
C PRO A 250 20.91 -7.97 -20.31
N LYS A 251 20.15 -7.16 -19.55
CA LYS A 251 19.24 -6.11 -20.07
C LYS A 251 19.05 -4.98 -19.05
N THR A 252 20.13 -4.34 -18.62
CA THR A 252 20.06 -3.24 -17.64
C THR A 252 20.32 -1.91 -18.33
N LEU A 253 19.30 -1.06 -18.43
CA LEU A 253 19.45 0.28 -18.97
C LEU A 253 20.10 1.19 -17.93
N CYS A 254 21.22 1.79 -18.28
CA CYS A 254 21.99 2.68 -17.42
C CYS A 254 21.93 4.11 -17.95
N ILE A 255 21.51 5.04 -17.10
CA ILE A 255 21.58 6.48 -17.36
C ILE A 255 22.56 7.07 -16.36
N ARG A 256 23.72 7.53 -16.86
CA ARG A 256 24.81 8.09 -16.05
C ARG A 256 24.91 9.58 -16.27
N ASP A 257 24.90 10.36 -15.20
CA ASP A 257 25.22 11.78 -15.24
C ASP A 257 26.54 12.07 -14.53
N THR A 258 27.18 13.19 -14.88
CA THR A 258 28.39 13.70 -14.21
C THR A 258 28.05 14.86 -13.27
N GLY A 259 26.86 14.85 -12.67
CA GLY A 259 26.37 15.94 -11.85
C GLY A 259 26.95 15.95 -10.43
N ILE A 260 26.28 16.67 -9.55
CA ILE A 260 26.72 16.87 -8.15
C ILE A 260 26.73 15.58 -7.31
N GLY A 261 26.10 14.51 -7.80
CA GLY A 261 25.94 13.25 -7.07
C GLY A 261 24.98 13.36 -5.88
N ILE A 262 24.87 12.26 -5.12
CA ILE A 262 23.95 12.08 -4.00
C ILE A 262 24.76 11.67 -2.78
N ALA A 263 24.46 12.28 -1.63
CA ALA A 263 25.10 11.90 -0.37
C ALA A 263 24.77 10.43 -0.01
N PRO A 264 25.73 9.67 0.56
CA PRO A 264 25.50 8.27 0.94
C PRO A 264 24.32 8.07 1.90
N GLU A 265 24.05 9.05 2.76
CA GLU A 265 22.92 9.05 3.71
C GLU A 265 21.57 9.22 3.03
N ASP A 266 21.53 9.94 1.91
CA ASP A 266 20.31 10.23 1.15
C ASP A 266 19.99 9.10 0.15
N LEU A 267 21.02 8.42 -0.37
CA LEU A 267 20.90 7.41 -1.44
C LEU A 267 19.87 6.29 -1.16
N PRO A 268 19.76 5.72 0.06
CA PRO A 268 18.75 4.70 0.36
C PRO A 268 17.31 5.22 0.25
N ARG A 269 17.13 6.53 0.39
CA ARG A 269 15.84 7.19 0.61
C ARG A 269 15.31 7.93 -0.62
N ILE A 270 16.10 8.10 -1.67
CA ILE A 270 15.72 8.92 -2.85
C ILE A 270 14.46 8.44 -3.60
N PHE A 271 14.03 7.21 -3.34
CA PHE A 271 12.81 6.63 -3.91
C PHE A 271 11.64 6.58 -2.91
N GLU A 272 11.81 7.11 -1.70
CA GLU A 272 10.74 7.27 -0.71
C GLU A 272 9.79 8.40 -1.12
N LYS A 273 8.51 8.25 -0.79
CA LYS A 273 7.48 9.24 -1.12
C LYS A 273 7.76 10.56 -0.41
N GLY A 274 7.91 11.64 -1.19
CA GLY A 274 8.07 12.98 -0.66
C GLY A 274 9.48 13.28 -0.10
N TYR A 275 10.44 12.38 -0.34
CA TYR A 275 11.80 12.60 0.12
C TYR A 275 12.55 13.56 -0.79
N THR A 276 13.09 14.61 -0.18
CA THR A 276 14.00 15.56 -0.82
C THR A 276 15.26 15.58 0.02
N GLY A 277 16.36 15.05 -0.52
CA GLY A 277 17.66 14.98 0.17
C GLY A 277 18.17 16.36 0.58
N TYR A 278 19.36 16.43 1.18
CA TYR A 278 19.91 17.68 1.73
C TYR A 278 19.90 18.84 0.72
N ASN A 279 20.32 18.57 -0.53
CA ASN A 279 20.32 19.55 -1.63
C ASN A 279 18.92 19.96 -2.10
N GLY A 280 17.91 19.11 -1.91
CA GLY A 280 16.51 19.43 -2.20
C GLY A 280 15.82 20.26 -1.12
N ARG A 281 16.42 20.37 0.08
CA ARG A 281 15.92 21.26 1.15
C ARG A 281 16.37 22.71 0.95
N SER A 282 17.57 22.91 0.42
CA SER A 282 18.09 24.21 0.00
C SER A 282 17.41 24.70 -1.28
N ASP A 283 17.17 23.81 -2.25
CA ASP A 283 16.38 24.11 -3.45
C ASP A 283 14.91 23.72 -3.25
N LYS A 284 14.10 24.62 -2.64
CA LYS A 284 12.65 24.47 -2.29
C LYS A 284 11.69 24.05 -3.43
N LYS A 285 12.22 23.65 -4.59
CA LYS A 285 11.50 23.27 -5.81
C LYS A 285 11.36 21.76 -6.00
N ALA A 286 11.96 20.92 -5.15
CA ALA A 286 11.84 19.46 -5.26
C ALA A 286 10.61 18.95 -4.49
N SER A 287 9.77 18.14 -5.12
CA SER A 287 8.60 17.51 -4.47
C SER A 287 8.89 16.13 -3.86
N GLY A 288 10.00 15.49 -4.26
CA GLY A 288 10.32 14.12 -3.86
C GLY A 288 9.38 13.05 -4.42
N ILE A 289 8.59 13.38 -5.46
CA ILE A 289 7.58 12.48 -6.03
C ILE A 289 8.12 11.70 -7.26
N GLY A 290 8.97 12.31 -8.08
CA GLY A 290 9.38 11.75 -9.38
C GLY A 290 10.02 10.35 -9.30
N LEU A 291 11.08 10.19 -8.50
CA LEU A 291 11.76 8.89 -8.36
C LEU A 291 10.89 7.86 -7.63
N TYR A 292 10.08 8.29 -6.65
CA TYR A 292 9.08 7.42 -6.01
C TYR A 292 8.12 6.83 -7.05
N LEU A 293 7.60 7.66 -7.97
CA LEU A 293 6.75 7.19 -9.06
C LEU A 293 7.50 6.24 -9.99
N CYS A 294 8.76 6.54 -10.33
CA CYS A 294 9.58 5.66 -11.15
C CYS A 294 9.68 4.25 -10.53
N ARG A 295 9.95 4.17 -9.22
CA ARG A 295 10.02 2.87 -8.51
C ARG A 295 8.71 2.11 -8.54
N ARG A 296 7.57 2.80 -8.35
CA ARG A 296 6.24 2.17 -8.44
C ARG A 296 5.93 1.67 -9.84
N ILE A 297 6.20 2.49 -10.86
CA ILE A 297 5.98 2.14 -12.27
C ILE A 297 6.82 0.93 -12.64
N CYS A 298 8.14 0.98 -12.38
CA CYS A 298 9.03 -0.14 -12.64
C CYS A 298 8.51 -1.42 -11.97
N ARG A 299 8.13 -1.35 -10.68
CA ARG A 299 7.56 -2.50 -9.97
C ARG A 299 6.30 -3.05 -10.65
N ASN A 300 5.37 -2.19 -11.08
CA ASN A 300 4.14 -2.62 -11.76
C ASN A 300 4.43 -3.24 -13.13
N LEU A 301 5.45 -2.76 -13.84
CA LEU A 301 5.92 -3.35 -15.10
C LEU A 301 6.73 -4.64 -14.89
N GLY A 302 7.14 -4.94 -13.66
CA GLY A 302 8.02 -6.08 -13.33
C GLY A 302 9.51 -5.80 -13.58
N HIS A 303 9.88 -4.52 -13.64
CA HIS A 303 11.26 -4.04 -13.76
C HIS A 303 11.78 -3.58 -12.38
N THR A 304 13.11 -3.51 -12.23
CA THR A 304 13.73 -3.01 -11.00
C THR A 304 14.55 -1.75 -11.28
N ILE A 305 14.33 -0.68 -10.50
CA ILE A 305 15.11 0.56 -10.59
C ILE A 305 15.98 0.74 -9.35
N THR A 306 17.26 1.00 -9.58
CA THR A 306 18.27 1.25 -8.53
C THR A 306 19.10 2.47 -8.89
N ALA A 307 19.84 2.98 -7.90
CA ALA A 307 20.72 4.12 -8.07
C ALA A 307 22.06 3.85 -7.39
N ASN A 308 23.14 4.28 -8.03
CA ASN A 308 24.46 4.34 -7.44
C ASN A 308 25.01 5.75 -7.68
N SER A 309 25.55 6.37 -6.66
CA SER A 309 26.09 7.71 -6.76
C SER A 309 27.17 7.93 -5.70
N SER A 310 28.11 8.81 -6.02
CA SER A 310 29.01 9.41 -5.05
C SER A 310 28.98 10.92 -5.24
N LEU A 311 29.15 11.65 -4.14
CA LEU A 311 29.26 13.11 -4.15
C LEU A 311 30.31 13.55 -5.18
N GLU A 312 29.95 14.57 -5.97
CA GLU A 312 30.78 15.20 -7.00
C GLU A 312 31.25 14.30 -8.15
N SER A 313 30.80 13.03 -8.20
CA SER A 313 31.12 12.10 -9.31
C SER A 313 29.90 11.73 -10.15
N GLY A 314 28.74 12.32 -9.85
CA GLY A 314 27.49 12.08 -10.56
C GLY A 314 26.68 10.88 -10.07
N THR A 315 25.64 10.53 -10.82
CA THR A 315 24.68 9.47 -10.47
C THR A 315 24.50 8.50 -11.64
N VAL A 316 24.33 7.23 -11.31
CA VAL A 316 23.94 6.17 -12.24
C VAL A 316 22.60 5.61 -11.80
N ILE A 317 21.56 5.84 -12.60
CA ILE A 317 20.29 5.15 -12.48
C ILE A 317 20.32 3.90 -13.34
N ARG A 318 20.01 2.75 -12.74
CA ARG A 318 19.94 1.45 -13.41
C ARG A 318 18.51 0.94 -13.42
N ILE A 319 18.00 0.58 -14.59
CA ILE A 319 16.70 -0.04 -14.78
C ILE A 319 16.93 -1.44 -15.34
N GLN A 320 16.73 -2.46 -14.51
CA GLN A 320 16.78 -3.86 -14.91
C GLN A 320 15.48 -4.20 -15.62
N LEU A 321 15.59 -4.47 -16.93
CA LEU A 321 14.47 -4.76 -17.83
C LEU A 321 14.28 -6.26 -18.08
N GLU A 322 15.15 -7.08 -17.48
CA GLU A 322 15.04 -8.53 -17.51
C GLU A 322 13.99 -8.99 -16.48
N ARG A 323 13.00 -9.76 -16.94
CA ARG A 323 12.16 -10.56 -16.06
C ARG A 323 12.79 -11.94 -15.88
N LYS A 324 12.81 -12.43 -14.64
CA LYS A 324 12.94 -13.88 -14.42
C LYS A 324 11.75 -14.57 -15.08
N LYS A 325 12.00 -15.55 -15.96
CA LYS A 325 10.96 -16.51 -16.34
C LYS A 325 10.43 -17.11 -15.05
N VAL A 326 9.15 -16.92 -14.77
CA VAL A 326 8.47 -17.72 -13.76
C VAL A 326 8.27 -19.08 -14.43
N GLU A 327 9.18 -20.01 -14.16
CA GLU A 327 8.92 -21.42 -14.44
C GLU A 327 7.81 -21.83 -13.48
N PHE A 328 6.62 -22.09 -14.03
CA PHE A 328 5.58 -22.79 -13.29
C PHE A 328 5.99 -24.27 -13.31
N GLU A 329 6.40 -24.79 -12.16
CA GLU A 329 6.50 -26.25 -11.92
C GLU A 329 5.11 -26.90 -11.90
#